data_AF-A0A3Q4BES2-F1
#
_entry.id   AF-A0A3Q4BES2-F1
#
_cell.length_a   1.000
_cell.length_b   1.000
_cell.length_c   1.000
_cell.angle_alpha   90.00
_cell.angle_beta   90.00
_cell.angle_gamma   90.00
#
_symmetry.space_group_name_H-M   'P 1'
#
loop_
_entity.id
_entity.type
_entity.pdbx_description
1 polymer ?
#
loop_
_entity_poly.entity_id
_entity_poly.type
_entity_poly.pdbx_seq_one_letter_code
_entity_poly.pdbx_strand_id
1 'polypeptide(L)'
;MATEPEPISYVSVQEQRCVLSWFQGWSAAQRERFLQDLLGKAVPGKVCTLLDSLSTLQVQALPNIFECQLRLWTQWFEAWGEEERNHFLHMLEERDPLFVAHFYRSVAGTAGRD
;
A
#
# COMPACT_ATOMS: atom_id res chain seq x y z
N MET A 1 30.61 -5.86 -13.34
CA MET A 1 29.66 -5.12 -14.21
C MET A 1 28.52 -4.72 -13.30
N ALA A 2 28.36 -3.44 -13.02
CA ALA A 2 27.21 -2.94 -12.25
C ALA A 2 26.01 -3.02 -13.19
N THR A 3 25.00 -3.82 -12.84
CA THR A 3 23.68 -3.78 -13.46
C THR A 3 23.10 -2.41 -13.15
N GLU A 4 23.02 -1.55 -14.17
CA GLU A 4 22.27 -0.30 -14.08
C GLU A 4 20.81 -0.67 -13.75
N PRO A 5 20.17 -0.02 -12.77
CA PRO A 5 18.78 -0.33 -12.42
C PRO A 5 17.91 -0.12 -13.65
N GLU A 6 17.12 -1.13 -14.02
CA GLU A 6 16.22 -1.00 -15.16
C GLU A 6 15.24 0.14 -14.88
N PRO A 7 15.03 1.06 -15.84
CA PRO A 7 14.14 2.18 -15.63
C PRO A 7 12.73 1.65 -15.36
N ILE A 8 12.10 2.17 -14.29
CA ILE A 8 10.72 1.82 -13.91
C ILE A 8 9.81 1.92 -15.14
N SER A 9 9.04 0.85 -15.38
CA SER A 9 8.11 0.80 -16.51
C SER A 9 7.13 1.98 -16.47
N TYR A 10 6.94 2.63 -17.63
CA TYR A 10 5.97 3.72 -17.79
C TYR A 10 4.53 3.32 -17.39
N VAL A 11 4.20 2.04 -17.49
CA VAL A 11 2.91 1.49 -17.05
C VAL A 11 2.81 1.54 -15.52
N SER A 12 3.83 1.06 -14.81
CA SER A 12 3.89 1.07 -13.34
C SER A 12 3.83 2.49 -12.78
N VAL A 13 4.48 3.47 -13.42
CA VAL A 13 4.37 4.89 -13.03
C VAL A 13 2.93 5.42 -13.13
N GLN A 14 2.18 5.02 -14.17
CA GLN A 14 0.79 5.43 -14.31
C GLN A 14 -0.11 4.77 -13.26
N GLU A 15 0.09 3.49 -12.97
CA GLU A 15 -0.61 2.77 -11.91
C GLU A 15 -0.38 3.45 -10.56
N GLN A 16 0.88 3.78 -10.23
CA GLN A 16 1.25 4.51 -9.01
C GLN A 16 0.57 5.88 -8.91
N ARG A 17 0.57 6.66 -10.01
CA ARG A 17 -0.13 7.96 -10.07
C ARG A 17 -1.64 7.80 -9.89
N CYS A 18 -2.21 6.73 -10.42
CA CYS A 18 -3.63 6.42 -10.25
C CYS A 18 -3.96 6.20 -8.77
N VAL A 19 -3.17 5.38 -8.08
CA VAL A 19 -3.33 5.11 -6.65
C VAL A 19 -3.14 6.37 -5.81
N LEU A 20 -2.17 7.21 -6.13
CA LEU A 20 -1.96 8.49 -5.43
C LEU A 20 -3.14 9.46 -5.61
N SER A 21 -3.75 9.47 -6.78
CA SER A 21 -4.97 10.25 -7.02
C SER A 21 -6.11 9.75 -6.14
N TRP A 22 -6.29 8.43 -6.02
CA TRP A 22 -7.29 7.85 -5.13
C TRP A 22 -7.01 8.17 -3.66
N PHE A 23 -5.75 8.04 -3.23
CA PHE A 23 -5.31 8.34 -1.87
C PHE A 23 -5.67 9.77 -1.42
N GLN A 24 -5.55 10.74 -2.32
CA GLN A 24 -5.95 12.13 -2.05
C GLN A 24 -7.45 12.25 -1.79
N GLY A 25 -8.28 11.46 -2.49
CA GLY A 25 -9.73 11.42 -2.31
C GLY A 25 -10.22 10.55 -1.14
N TRP A 26 -9.34 9.77 -0.51
CA TRP A 26 -9.71 8.89 0.60
C TRP A 26 -9.90 9.66 1.91
N SER A 27 -10.90 9.23 2.67
CA SER A 27 -11.08 9.62 4.07
C SER A 27 -9.95 9.08 4.95
N ALA A 28 -9.80 9.64 6.16
CA ALA A 28 -8.81 9.17 7.12
C ALA A 28 -8.97 7.67 7.45
N ALA A 29 -10.20 7.17 7.57
CA ALA A 29 -10.47 5.76 7.83
C ALA A 29 -10.05 4.85 6.66
N GLN A 30 -10.24 5.30 5.42
CA GLN A 30 -9.80 4.57 4.23
C GLN A 30 -8.27 4.56 4.10
N ARG A 31 -7.61 5.67 4.42
CA ARG A 31 -6.13 5.73 4.47
C ARG A 31 -5.57 4.80 5.52
N GLU A 32 -6.18 4.75 6.71
CA GLU A 32 -5.77 3.81 7.76
C GLU A 32 -5.90 2.36 7.28
N ARG A 33 -7.02 1.99 6.64
CA ARG A 33 -7.19 0.64 6.07
C ARG A 33 -6.12 0.33 5.02
N PHE A 34 -5.88 1.26 4.10
CA PHE A 34 -4.83 1.13 3.09
C PHE A 34 -3.44 0.95 3.70
N LEU A 35 -3.13 1.66 4.80
CA LEU A 35 -1.88 1.50 5.51
C LEU A 35 -1.70 0.07 6.06
N GLN A 36 -2.76 -0.48 6.66
CA GLN A 36 -2.72 -1.86 7.17
C GLN A 36 -2.49 -2.86 6.04
N ASP A 37 -3.14 -2.66 4.89
CA ASP A 37 -2.92 -3.49 3.70
C ASP A 37 -1.47 -3.36 3.18
N LEU A 38 -0.93 -2.15 3.13
CA LEU A 38 0.44 -1.88 2.71
C LEU A 38 1.47 -2.54 3.64
N LEU A 39 1.25 -2.47 4.96
CA LEU A 39 2.07 -3.16 5.96
C LEU A 39 2.02 -4.67 5.79
N GLY A 40 0.82 -5.23 5.55
CA GLY A 40 0.62 -6.66 5.33
C GLY A 40 1.38 -7.17 4.10
N LYS A 41 1.43 -6.37 3.03
CA LYS A 41 2.17 -6.72 1.81
C LYS A 41 3.68 -6.48 1.91
N ALA A 42 4.11 -5.46 2.66
CA ALA A 42 5.53 -5.14 2.82
C ALA A 42 6.25 -6.05 3.82
N VAL A 43 5.55 -6.60 4.82
CA VAL A 43 6.12 -7.49 5.84
C VAL A 43 5.33 -8.80 5.90
N PRO A 44 5.64 -9.79 5.04
CA PRO A 44 4.97 -11.08 5.06
C PRO A 44 5.32 -11.83 6.35
N GLY A 45 4.39 -11.87 7.31
CA GLY A 45 4.50 -12.73 8.49
C GLY A 45 3.95 -12.20 9.82
N LYS A 46 3.57 -10.92 9.96
CA LYS A 46 3.19 -10.37 11.28
C LYS A 46 1.97 -9.42 11.33
N VAL A 47 1.21 -9.22 10.25
CA VAL A 47 -0.05 -8.46 10.35
C VAL A 47 -1.19 -9.40 10.73
N CYS A 48 -1.67 -9.23 11.96
CA CYS A 48 -2.77 -9.98 12.53
C CYS A 48 -3.96 -10.02 11.56
N THR A 49 -4.38 -11.22 11.20
CA THR A 49 -5.57 -11.62 10.43
C THR A 49 -6.91 -11.10 10.96
N LEU A 50 -6.89 -10.19 11.95
CA LEU A 50 -8.07 -9.57 12.53
C LEU A 50 -8.77 -8.62 11.55
N LEU A 51 -8.05 -7.94 10.65
CA LEU A 51 -8.68 -7.02 9.69
C LEU A 51 -9.42 -7.75 8.55
N ASP A 52 -8.87 -8.88 8.09
CA ASP A 52 -9.57 -9.79 7.15
C ASP A 52 -10.85 -10.38 7.79
N SER A 53 -10.76 -10.74 9.08
CA SER A 53 -11.90 -11.25 9.86
C SER A 53 -12.98 -10.19 10.12
N LEU A 54 -12.61 -8.91 10.17
CA LEU A 54 -13.55 -7.80 10.36
C LEU A 54 -14.21 -7.36 9.04
N SER A 55 -13.49 -7.49 7.93
CA SER A 55 -14.01 -7.22 6.58
C SER A 55 -15.02 -8.27 6.14
N THR A 56 -14.86 -9.53 6.56
CA THR A 56 -15.85 -10.61 6.33
C THR A 56 -17.13 -10.46 7.16
N LEU A 57 -17.13 -9.61 8.19
CA LEU A 57 -18.29 -9.37 9.07
C LEU A 57 -19.12 -8.13 8.69
N GLN A 58 -18.74 -7.36 7.67
CA GLN A 58 -19.61 -6.33 7.10
C GLN A 58 -20.57 -6.97 6.10
N VAL A 59 -21.80 -7.19 6.57
CA VAL A 59 -22.98 -7.56 5.80
C VAL A 59 -23.04 -6.74 4.50
N GLN A 60 -23.14 -7.44 3.37
CA GLN A 60 -23.27 -6.94 1.99
C GLN A 60 -23.87 -5.52 1.89
N ALA A 61 -23.01 -4.52 1.86
CA ALA A 61 -23.30 -3.24 1.23
C ALA A 61 -22.72 -3.26 -0.19
N LEU A 62 -23.35 -2.56 -1.13
CA LEU A 62 -22.91 -2.47 -2.54
C LEU A 62 -21.37 -2.30 -2.63
N PRO A 63 -20.69 -2.91 -3.62
CA PRO A 63 -19.24 -2.79 -3.74
C PRO A 63 -18.87 -1.30 -3.79
N ASN A 64 -18.23 -0.83 -2.71
CA ASN A 64 -17.80 0.55 -2.60
C ASN A 64 -16.64 0.78 -3.57
N ILE A 65 -16.59 1.94 -4.23
CA ILE A 65 -15.52 2.30 -5.17
C ILE A 65 -14.13 2.11 -4.55
N PHE A 66 -14.01 2.33 -3.25
CA PHE A 66 -12.80 2.08 -2.48
C PHE A 66 -12.33 0.62 -2.52
N GLU A 67 -13.23 -0.36 -2.41
CA GLU A 67 -12.88 -1.78 -2.49
C GLU A 67 -12.36 -2.14 -3.90
N CYS A 68 -12.97 -1.56 -4.94
CA CYS A 68 -12.49 -1.72 -6.31
C CYS A 68 -11.08 -1.12 -6.49
N GLN A 69 -10.82 0.05 -5.91
CA GLN A 69 -9.52 0.71 -5.92
C GLN A 69 -8.45 -0.14 -5.18
N LEU A 70 -8.77 -0.66 -3.99
CA LEU A 70 -7.86 -1.53 -3.23
C LEU A 70 -7.55 -2.83 -3.96
N ARG A 71 -8.54 -3.42 -4.65
CA ARG A 71 -8.34 -4.63 -5.44
C ARG A 71 -7.38 -4.38 -6.61
N LEU A 72 -7.55 -3.28 -7.33
CA LEU A 72 -6.63 -2.89 -8.41
C LEU A 72 -5.23 -2.62 -7.88
N TRP A 73 -5.11 -1.82 -6.81
CA TRP A 73 -3.83 -1.56 -6.17
C TRP A 73 -3.15 -2.86 -5.73
N THR A 74 -3.89 -3.82 -5.16
CA THR A 74 -3.35 -5.12 -4.75
C THR A 74 -2.72 -5.85 -5.92
N GLN A 75 -3.41 -5.91 -7.06
CA GLN A 75 -2.89 -6.55 -8.26
C GLN A 75 -1.65 -5.85 -8.80
N TRP A 76 -1.65 -4.52 -8.82
CA TRP A 76 -0.50 -3.73 -9.27
C TRP A 76 0.69 -3.89 -8.34
N PHE A 77 0.49 -3.78 -7.03
CA PHE A 77 1.55 -3.89 -6.03
C PHE A 77 2.23 -5.26 -6.04
N GLU A 78 1.47 -6.33 -6.29
CA GLU A 78 2.00 -7.69 -6.46
C GLU A 78 2.81 -7.83 -7.74
N ALA A 79 2.44 -7.13 -8.82
CA ALA A 79 3.19 -7.10 -10.08
C ALA A 79 4.43 -6.19 -10.04
N TRP A 80 4.44 -5.17 -9.17
CA TRP A 80 5.57 -4.26 -8.98
C TRP A 80 6.76 -4.96 -8.34
N GLY A 81 7.95 -4.70 -8.89
CA GLY A 81 9.23 -5.06 -8.27
C GLY A 81 9.56 -4.18 -7.08
N GLU A 82 10.72 -4.43 -6.47
CA GLU A 82 11.18 -3.68 -5.29
C GLU A 82 11.39 -2.19 -5.62
N GLU A 83 12.00 -1.89 -6.77
CA GLU A 83 12.25 -0.51 -7.21
C GLU A 83 10.96 0.28 -7.41
N GLU A 84 9.95 -0.33 -8.04
CA GLU A 84 8.65 0.30 -8.24
C GLU A 84 7.90 0.52 -6.93
N ARG A 85 7.97 -0.44 -6.00
CA ARG A 85 7.38 -0.28 -4.66
C ARG A 85 8.07 0.84 -3.87
N ASN A 86 9.40 0.93 -3.94
CA ASN A 86 10.16 2.00 -3.31
C ASN A 86 9.82 3.36 -3.93
N HIS A 87 9.69 3.44 -5.26
CA HIS A 87 9.27 4.66 -5.94
C HIS A 87 7.85 5.08 -5.54
N PHE A 88 6.93 4.12 -5.41
CA PHE A 88 5.58 4.39 -4.93
C PHE A 88 5.58 4.96 -3.50
N LEU A 89 6.40 4.39 -2.60
CA LEU A 89 6.56 4.90 -1.24
C LEU A 89 7.15 6.32 -1.22
N HIS A 90 8.14 6.63 -2.06
CA HIS A 90 8.66 7.99 -2.20
C HIS A 90 7.57 8.96 -2.68
N MET A 91 6.79 8.58 -3.69
CA MET A 91 5.69 9.43 -4.15
C MET A 91 4.59 9.61 -3.09
N LEU A 92 4.34 8.61 -2.24
CA LEU A 92 3.46 8.76 -1.08
C LEU A 92 4.06 9.71 -0.04
N GLU A 93 5.36 9.62 0.23
CA GLU A 93 6.08 10.45 1.19
C GLU A 93 6.05 11.93 0.79
N GLU A 94 6.23 12.23 -0.49
CA GLU A 94 6.10 13.59 -1.02
C GLU A 94 4.68 14.17 -0.83
N ARG A 95 3.65 13.31 -0.78
CA ARG A 95 2.25 13.72 -0.62
C ARG A 95 1.79 13.77 0.83
N ASP A 96 2.20 12.80 1.64
CA ASP A 96 1.87 12.67 3.04
C ASP A 96 3.04 12.02 3.80
N PRO A 97 4.01 12.84 4.26
CA PRO A 97 5.19 12.32 4.94
C PRO A 97 4.85 11.72 6.31
N LEU A 98 3.75 12.15 6.94
CA LEU A 98 3.29 11.60 8.22
C LEU A 98 2.74 10.18 8.04
N PHE A 99 2.01 9.93 6.97
CA PHE A 99 1.55 8.60 6.60
C PHE A 99 2.71 7.62 6.41
N VAL A 100 3.73 8.02 5.65
CA VAL A 100 4.90 7.15 5.39
C VAL A 100 5.78 6.99 6.63
N ALA A 101 5.95 8.03 7.45
CA ALA A 101 6.61 7.90 8.74
C ALA A 101 5.88 6.91 9.68
N HIS A 102 4.54 6.90 9.66
CA HIS A 102 3.74 5.95 10.42
C HIS A 102 3.92 4.51 9.90
N PHE A 103 3.98 4.33 8.57
CA PHE A 103 4.34 3.06 7.94
C PHE A 103 5.71 2.56 8.43
N TYR A 104 6.77 3.34 8.27
CA TYR A 104 8.12 2.93 8.69
C TYR A 104 8.24 2.68 10.19
N ARG A 105 7.57 3.49 11.03
CA ARG A 105 7.50 3.23 12.47
C ARG A 105 6.86 1.89 12.77
N SER A 106 5.78 1.56 12.07
CA SER A 106 5.06 0.28 12.25
C SER A 106 5.90 -0.90 11.79
N VAL A 107 6.60 -0.77 10.65
CA VAL A 107 7.57 -1.77 10.19
C VAL A 107 8.71 -1.95 11.20
N ALA A 108 9.35 -0.87 11.65
CA ALA A 108 10.43 -0.93 12.64
C ALA A 108 9.97 -1.55 13.97
N GLY A 109 8.74 -1.27 14.40
CA GLY A 109 8.13 -1.86 15.59
C GLY A 109 7.91 -3.38 15.50
N THR A 110 7.78 -3.92 14.29
CA THR A 110 7.64 -5.37 14.05
C THR A 110 8.98 -6.10 13.89
N ALA A 111 10.05 -5.38 13.53
CA ALA A 111 11.41 -5.89 13.39
C ALA A 111 12.15 -6.06 14.73
N GLY A 112 11.83 -5.27 15.77
CA GLY A 112 12.52 -5.29 17.06
C GLY A 112 12.06 -6.35 18.07
N ARG A 113 11.35 -7.39 17.63
CA ARG A 113 10.80 -8.45 18.49
C ARG A 113 11.24 -9.81 17.94
N ASP A 114 12.53 -10.06 18.08
CA ASP A 114 13.17 -11.37 18.12
C ASP A 114 14.19 -11.35 19.26
#